data_AF-A0A392Q7I7-F1
#
_entry.id   AF-A0A392Q7I7-F1
#
_cell.length_a   1.000
_cell.length_b   1.000
_cell.length_c   1.000
_cell.angle_alpha   90.00
_cell.angle_beta   90.00
_cell.angle_gamma   90.00
#
_symmetry.space_group_name_H-M   'P 1'
#
loop_
_entity.id
_entity.type
_entity.pdbx_description
1 polymer ?
#
loop_
_entity_poly.entity_id
_entity_poly.type
_entity_poly.pdbx_seq_one_letter_code
_entity_poly.pdbx_strand_id
1 'polypeptide(L)' 'AFNMGSTVVLIFQAPISKLLQEGDSSQEFNFNVKCGDRIRVGEALGRWHSS' A
#
# COMPACT_ATOMS: atom_id res chain seq x y z
N ALA A 1 7.35 18.28 -14.86
CA ALA A 1 6.52 18.79 -13.74
C ALA A 1 5.06 18.45 -14.02
N PHE A 2 4.25 18.18 -13.00
CA PHE A 2 2.82 17.88 -13.15
C PHE A 2 1.99 19.16 -13.04
N ASN A 3 0.88 19.25 -13.77
CA ASN A 3 -0.01 20.41 -13.72
C ASN A 3 -0.97 20.30 -12.52
N MET A 4 -1.30 21.44 -11.90
CA MET A 4 -2.39 21.48 -10.90
C MET A 4 -3.70 20.98 -11.53
N GLY A 5 -4.33 19.99 -10.90
CA GLY A 5 -5.54 19.33 -11.41
C GLY A 5 -5.29 18.03 -12.18
N SER A 6 -4.04 17.68 -12.50
CA SER A 6 -3.71 16.35 -13.02
C SER A 6 -3.72 15.29 -11.92
N THR A 7 -4.23 14.11 -12.23
CA THR A 7 -4.09 12.93 -11.36
C THR A 7 -2.73 12.28 -11.63
N VAL A 8 -1.97 12.01 -10.56
CA VAL A 8 -0.72 11.24 -10.62
C VAL A 8 -0.97 9.88 -9.99
N VAL A 9 -0.63 8.81 -10.71
CA VAL A 9 -0.70 7.44 -10.20
C VAL A 9 0.73 6.91 -10.09
N LEU A 10 1.10 6.44 -8.90
CA LEU A 10 2.36 5.77 -8.64
C LEU A 10 2.09 4.28 -8.43
N ILE A 11 2.79 3.43 -9.19
CA ILE A 11 2.66 1.97 -9.09
C ILE A 11 3.97 1.43 -8.54
N PHE A 12 3.90 0.72 -7.42
CA PHE A 12 5.03 -0.01 -6.85
C PHE A 12 4.67 -1.48 -6.80
N GLN A 13 5.55 -2.33 -7.30
CA GLN A 13 5.42 -3.76 -7.09
C GLN A 13 5.86 -4.07 -5.66
N ALA A 14 4.90 -4.47 -4.81
CA ALA A 14 5.23 -5.00 -3.50
C ALA A 14 5.86 -6.41 -3.67
N PRO A 15 6.91 -6.75 -2.91
CA PRO A 15 7.46 -8.10 -2.90
C PRO A 15 6.46 -9.04 -2.23
N ILE A 16 5.63 -9.71 -3.02
CA ILE A 16 4.74 -10.76 -2.50
C ILE A 16 5.64 -11.95 -2.16
N SER A 17 5.77 -12.30 -0.87
CA SER A 17 6.55 -13.45 -0.45
C SER A 17 5.95 -14.70 -1.10
N LYS A 18 6.72 -15.37 -1.96
CA LYS A 18 6.32 -16.64 -2.59
C LYS A 18 6.39 -17.81 -1.59
N LEU A 19 6.00 -17.60 -0.33
CA LEU A 19 5.81 -18.70 0.60
C LEU A 19 4.37 -19.19 0.52
N LEU A 20 4.03 -19.72 -0.67
CA LEU A 20 2.89 -20.60 -0.85
C LEU A 20 3.31 -22.00 -0.38
N GLN A 21 3.75 -22.09 0.87
CA GLN A 21 3.85 -23.34 1.62
C GLN A 21 3.23 -23.05 2.98
N GLU A 22 2.02 -23.57 3.15
CA GLU A 22 1.32 -23.78 4.42
C GLU A 22 1.33 -22.62 5.43
N GLY A 23 0.26 -21.82 5.40
CA GLY A 23 -0.32 -21.24 6.61
C GLY A 23 0.21 -19.88 7.08
N ASP A 24 1.34 -19.39 6.54
CA ASP A 24 1.92 -18.14 7.02
C ASP A 24 1.47 -16.91 6.18
N SER A 25 0.23 -16.49 6.42
CA SER A 25 -0.35 -15.22 5.92
C SER A 25 0.31 -13.95 6.48
N SER A 26 1.42 -14.10 7.20
CA SER A 26 2.02 -13.09 8.08
C SER A 26 2.73 -11.93 7.36
N GLN A 27 2.88 -11.96 6.04
CA GLN A 27 3.59 -10.94 5.25
C GLN A 27 2.74 -10.29 4.14
N GLU A 28 1.46 -10.05 4.37
CA GLU A 28 0.61 -9.34 3.41
C GLU A 28 0.59 -7.82 3.70
N PHE A 29 0.74 -7.02 2.63
CA PHE A 29 0.53 -5.58 2.71
C PHE A 29 -0.97 -5.26 2.78
N ASN A 30 -1.36 -4.40 3.72
CA ASN A 30 -2.74 -3.92 3.81
C ASN A 30 -2.80 -2.40 3.69
N PHE A 31 -3.76 -1.91 2.89
CA PHE A 31 -4.05 -0.47 2.80
C PHE A 31 -4.84 -0.02 4.03
N ASN A 32 -4.34 1.03 4.68
CA ASN A 32 -5.01 1.66 5.82
C ASN A 32 -6.00 2.77 5.38
N VAL A 33 -6.19 2.96 4.08
CA VAL A 33 -7.01 4.03 3.49
C VAL A 33 -8.12 3.44 2.64
N LYS A 34 -9.24 4.14 2.57
CA LYS A 34 -10.43 3.78 1.79
C LYS A 34 -10.79 4.91 0.82
N CYS A 35 -11.63 4.58 -0.15
CA CYS A 35 -12.16 5.58 -1.07
C CYS A 35 -12.90 6.68 -0.30
N GLY A 36 -12.54 7.94 -0.57
CA GLY A 36 -13.11 9.10 0.10
C GLY A 36 -12.35 9.58 1.35
N ASP A 37 -11.34 8.83 1.81
CA ASP A 37 -10.53 9.27 2.95
C ASP A 37 -9.71 10.52 2.60
N ARG A 38 -9.68 11.48 3.54
CA ARG A 38 -8.79 12.64 3.46
C ARG A 38 -7.46 12.30 4.13
N ILE A 39 -6.39 12.35 3.36
CA ILE A 39 -5.04 11.96 3.80
C ILE A 39 -4.16 13.21 3.89
N ARG A 40 -3.34 13.30 4.93
CA ARG A 40 -2.37 14.38 5.16
C ARG A 40 -0.98 13.95 4.70
N VAL A 41 -0.16 14.93 4.34
CA VAL A 41 1.23 14.69 3.97
C VAL A 41 1.96 14.01 5.13
N GLY A 42 2.58 12.87 4.85
CA GLY A 42 3.29 12.05 5.84
C GLY A 42 2.46 10.96 6.52
N GLU A 43 1.14 10.89 6.27
CA GLU A 43 0.33 9.78 6.78
C GLU A 43 0.59 8.48 6.00
N ALA A 44 0.65 7.36 6.73
CA ALA A 44 0.90 6.05 6.14
C ALA A 44 -0.32 5.52 5.39
N LEU A 45 -0.15 5.21 4.10
CA LEU A 45 -1.21 4.68 3.23
C LEU A 45 -1.51 3.19 3.45
N GLY A 46 -0.58 2.47 4.07
CA GLY A 46 -0.72 1.06 4.36
C GLY A 46 0.40 0.57 5.26
N ARG A 47 0.33 -0.70 5.64
CA ARG A 47 1.27 -1.35 6.56
C ARG A 47 1.70 -2.68 6.00
N TRP A 48 2.96 -3.01 6.24
CA TRP A 48 3.44 -4.37 6.18
C TRP A 48 3.18 -5.03 7.53
N HIS A 49 2.50 -6.16 7.56
CA HIS A 49 2.50 -6.98 8.77
C HIS A 49 3.85 -7.71 8.85
N SER A 50 4.61 -7.44 9.91
CA SER A 50 5.69 -8.32 10.35
C SER A 50 5.15 -9.01 11.59
N SER A 51 4.88 -10.31 11.50
CA SER A 51 4.69 -11.17 12.68
C SER A 51 5.87 -11.05 13.64
#